data_AF-A0AAD1LZI3-F1
#
_entry.id   AF-A0AAD1LZI3-F1
#
_cell.length_a   1.000
_cell.length_b   1.000
_cell.length_c   1.000
_cell.angle_alpha   90.00
_cell.angle_beta   90.00
_cell.angle_gamma   90.00
#
_symmetry.space_group_name_H-M   'P 1'
#
loop_
_entity.id
_entity.type
_entity.pdbx_description
1 polymer ?
#
loop_
_entity_poly.entity_id
_entity_poly.type
_entity_poly.pdbx_seq_one_letter_code
_entity_poly.pdbx_strand_id
1 'polypeptide(L)' 'MGRGRAKAKQTKVARELKYSSPQTDFERLQRELSGSGADDSNRLDGDDRFTDDPWNDEDDWRR' A
#
# COMPACT_ATOMS: atom_id res chain seq x y z
N MET A 1 -14.42 -33.82 19.06
CA MET A 1 -14.09 -32.68 19.96
C MET A 1 -12.83 -31.88 19.54
N GLY A 2 -12.53 -31.70 18.24
CA GLY A 2 -11.26 -31.06 17.80
C GLY A 2 -11.37 -29.63 17.23
N ARG A 3 -12.57 -29.14 16.94
CA ARG A 3 -12.77 -27.89 16.17
C ARG A 3 -12.39 -26.63 16.95
N GLY A 4 -12.59 -26.59 18.27
CA GLY A 4 -12.28 -25.41 19.10
C GLY A 4 -10.79 -25.06 19.12
N ARG A 5 -9.91 -26.07 19.18
CA ARG A 5 -8.45 -25.87 19.17
C ARG A 5 -7.97 -25.35 17.82
N ALA A 6 -8.50 -25.87 16.72
CA ALA A 6 -8.18 -25.40 15.38
C ALA A 6 -8.62 -23.94 15.17
N LYS A 7 -9.85 -23.60 15.61
CA LYS A 7 -10.36 -22.22 15.54
C LYS A 7 -9.50 -21.25 16.34
N ALA A 8 -9.12 -21.62 17.57
CA ALA A 8 -8.24 -20.79 18.39
C ALA A 8 -6.87 -20.53 17.73
N LYS A 9 -6.25 -21.55 17.13
CA LYS A 9 -5.00 -21.40 16.39
C LYS A 9 -5.15 -20.46 15.19
N GLN A 10 -6.22 -20.61 14.42
CA GLN A 10 -6.49 -19.75 13.26
C GLN A 10 -6.71 -18.29 13.66
N THR A 11 -7.47 -18.03 14.73
CA THR A 11 -7.68 -16.66 15.22
C THR A 11 -6.38 -16.01 15.71
N LYS A 12 -5.49 -16.79 16.34
CA LYS A 12 -4.16 -16.29 16.75
C LYS A 12 -3.32 -15.90 15.53
N VAL A 13 -3.21 -16.78 14.54
CA VAL A 13 -2.46 -16.52 13.30
C VAL A 13 -3.03 -15.32 12.55
N ALA A 14 -4.35 -15.23 12.43
CA ALA A 14 -5.00 -14.10 11.75
C ALA A 14 -4.73 -12.76 12.48
N ARG A 15 -4.71 -12.77 13.82
CA ARG A 15 -4.36 -11.58 14.60
C ARG A 15 -2.89 -11.21 14.40
N GLU A 16 -1.98 -12.18 14.45
CA GLU A 16 -0.56 -11.94 14.16
C GLU A 16 -0.38 -11.34 12.77
N LEU A 17 -1.04 -11.87 11.73
CA LEU A 17 -0.96 -11.32 10.39
C LEU A 17 -1.57 -9.91 10.27
N LYS A 18 -2.70 -9.65 10.93
CA LYS A 18 -3.39 -8.35 10.87
C LYS A 18 -2.60 -7.23 11.56
N TYR A 19 -1.93 -7.55 12.67
CA TYR A 19 -1.26 -6.57 13.53
C TYR A 19 0.27 -6.70 13.53
N SER A 20 0.84 -7.64 12.78
CA SER A 20 2.27 -7.67 12.49
C SER A 20 2.58 -6.54 11.54
N SER A 21 3.13 -5.45 12.06
CA SER A 21 3.81 -4.50 11.21
C SER A 21 5.02 -5.19 10.59
N PRO A 22 5.17 -5.20 9.24
CA PRO A 22 6.43 -5.57 8.64
C PRO A 22 7.55 -4.72 9.25
N GLN A 23 8.67 -5.35 9.60
CA GLN A 23 9.88 -4.60 9.91
C GLN A 23 10.42 -4.05 8.59
N THR A 24 10.11 -2.79 8.31
CA THR A 24 10.62 -2.11 7.12
C THR A 24 12.07 -1.70 7.36
N ASP A 25 12.96 -2.10 6.45
CA ASP A 25 14.33 -1.63 6.45
C ASP A 25 14.37 -0.18 5.91
N PHE A 26 14.44 0.78 6.83
CA PHE A 26 14.45 2.21 6.51
C PHE A 26 15.71 2.61 5.73
N GLU A 27 16.85 1.94 5.93
CA GLU A 27 18.08 2.26 5.20
C GLU A 27 17.96 1.89 3.72
N ARG A 28 17.36 0.73 3.45
CA ARG A 28 17.06 0.31 2.08
C ARG A 28 16.06 1.25 1.41
N LEU A 29 14.98 1.62 2.10
CA LEU A 29 13.96 2.53 1.59
C LEU A 29 14.54 3.91 1.25
N GLN A 30 15.36 4.48 2.14
CA GLN A 30 16.01 5.77 1.91
C GLN A 30 16.93 5.73 0.69
N ARG A 31 17.65 4.62 0.47
CA ARG A 31 18.53 4.44 -0.69
C ARG A 31 17.74 4.37 -2.01
N GLU A 32 16.58 3.71 -1.98
CA GLU A 32 15.68 3.63 -3.14
C GLU A 32 15.06 4.99 -3.48
N LEU A 33 14.58 5.74 -2.48
CA LEU A 33 14.05 7.10 -2.66
C LEU A 33 15.10 8.08 -3.17
N SER A 34 16.31 8.06 -2.58
CA SER A 34 17.39 8.96 -2.99
C SER A 34 18.00 8.58 -4.34
N GLY A 35 17.98 7.30 -4.71
CA GLY A 35 18.48 6.82 -6.01
C GLY A 35 17.47 6.93 -7.16
N SER A 36 16.16 6.86 -6.88
CA SER A 36 15.11 6.86 -7.92
C SER A 36 14.55 8.25 -8.23
N GLY A 37 14.75 9.25 -7.37
CA GLY A 37 14.22 10.61 -7.56
C GLY A 37 14.78 11.37 -8.77
N ALA A 38 15.95 10.97 -9.29
CA ALA A 38 16.58 11.63 -10.44
C ALA A 38 16.17 11.07 -11.82
N ASP A 39 15.73 9.80 -11.91
CA ASP A 39 15.32 9.19 -13.19
C ASP A 39 13.80 9.24 -13.42
N ASP A 40 13.00 9.25 -12.34
CA ASP A 40 11.53 9.19 -12.44
C ASP A 40 10.85 10.56 -12.51
N SER A 41 11.53 11.62 -12.06
CA SER A 41 11.05 13.01 -12.18
C SER A 41 10.89 13.46 -13.63
N ASN A 42 11.58 12.82 -14.59
CA ASN A 42 11.43 13.09 -16.02
C ASN A 42 10.31 12.26 -16.69
N ARG A 43 9.65 11.33 -15.97
CA ARG A 43 8.49 10.55 -16.48
C ARG A 43 7.13 11.09 -16.04
N LEU A 44 7.11 11.98 -15.04
CA LEU A 44 5.90 12.58 -14.47
C LEU A 44 5.49 13.91 -15.13
N ASP A 45 6.36 14.49 -15.97
CA ASP A 45 6.06 15.69 -16.79
C ASP A 45 5.38 15.28 -18.12
N GLY A 46 4.31 14.50 -18.00
CA GLY A 46 3.47 14.05 -19.10
C GLY A 46 2.03 13.95 -18.60
N ASP A 47 1.35 15.09 -18.59
CA ASP A 47 0.10 15.37 -17.90
C ASP A 47 -1.16 14.74 -18.50
N ASP A 48 -1.04 13.61 -19.21
CA ASP A 48 -2.19 12.99 -19.91
C ASP A 48 -2.80 11.78 -19.18
N ARG A 49 -2.34 11.42 -17.97
CA ARG A 49 -2.83 10.22 -17.24
C ARG A 49 -3.70 10.48 -16.01
N PHE A 50 -3.80 11.73 -15.56
CA PHE A 50 -4.62 12.08 -14.38
C PHE A 50 -6.08 12.41 -14.72
N THR A 51 -6.44 12.47 -16.00
CA THR A 51 -7.76 12.86 -16.48
C THR A 51 -8.77 11.70 -16.50
N ASP A 52 -8.32 10.45 -16.36
CA ASP A 52 -9.15 9.23 -16.49
C ASP A 52 -9.19 8.43 -15.16
N ASP A 53 -9.03 9.10 -14.02
CA ASP A 53 -9.16 8.48 -12.71
C ASP A 53 -10.65 8.53 -12.27
N PRO A 54 -11.33 7.39 -12.09
CA PRO A 54 -12.76 7.36 -11.71
C PRO A 54 -13.04 7.89 -10.30
N TRP A 55 -12.02 8.26 -9.52
CA TRP A 55 -12.14 8.96 -8.25
C TRP A 55 -12.08 10.49 -8.42
N ASN A 56 -11.70 11.00 -9.60
CA ASN A 56 -11.76 12.42 -9.94
C ASN A 56 -13.19 12.86 -10.34
N ASP A 57 -14.02 11.93 -10.80
CA ASP A 57 -15.46 12.15 -11.01
C ASP A 57 -16.21 12.43 -9.70
N GLU A 58 -15.57 12.24 -8.53
CA GLU A 58 -16.23 12.45 -7.24
C GLU A 58 -16.50 13.92 -6.87
N ASP A 59 -15.86 14.86 -7.56
CA ASP A 59 -16.09 16.28 -7.37
C ASP A 59 -17.18 16.86 -8.30
N ASP A 60 -17.56 16.14 -9.37
CA ASP A 60 -18.58 16.61 -10.33
C ASP A 60 -20.01 16.48 -9.77
N TRP A 61 -20.30 15.43 -8.98
CA TRP A 61 -21.63 15.23 -8.35
C TRP A 61 -21.93 16.11 -7.13
N ARG A 62 -20.95 16.91 -6.68
CA ARG A 62 -21.12 17.86 -5.57
C ARG A 62 -21.51 19.28 -6.01
N ARG A 63 -21.52 19.56 -7.32
CA ARG A 63 -21.87 20.87 -7.88
C ARG A 63 -23.38 21.07 -8.04
#